data_AF-A0A955T8A3-F1
#
_entry.id   AF-A0A955T8A3-F1
#
_cell.length_a   1.000
_cell.length_b   1.000
_cell.length_c   1.000
_cell.angle_alpha   90.00
_cell.angle_beta   90.00
_cell.angle_gamma   90.00
#
_symmetry.space_group_name_H-M   'P 1'
#
loop_
_entity.id
_entity.type
_entity.pdbx_description
1 polymer ?
#
loop_
_entity_poly.entity_id
_entity_poly.type
_entity_poly.pdbx_seq_one_letter_code
_entity_poly.pdbx_strand_id
1 'polypeptide(L)'
;PSPDEDHAKHGVSAVLQCRDLLREHNERWMNRGQPVLLTRFGLSTGEAVVGNVGSPDRLNYTVLGDTVNTAARLESLNNYYGTEVLATESVVTAAGPGFEWRRIDRVRVKGKTEATVIFEPLGHSDEVASEELENARRYEEALDQYAKREFSEALQSLKSLLSQNPEDGPTKRLYDLCHQYSETPPGDKWDGVTRYLTK
;
A
#
# COMPACT_ATOMS: atom_id res chain seq x y z
N PRO A 1 11.39 -12.01 -21.46
CA PRO A 1 11.68 -10.72 -20.80
C PRO A 1 13.17 -10.35 -20.97
N SER A 2 13.44 -9.10 -21.34
CA SER A 2 14.80 -8.56 -21.27
C SER A 2 15.08 -8.08 -19.85
N PRO A 3 16.28 -8.30 -19.29
CA PRO A 3 16.67 -7.72 -18.00
C PRO A 3 16.62 -6.19 -18.07
N ASP A 4 16.14 -5.58 -17.01
CA ASP A 4 16.10 -4.13 -16.80
C ASP A 4 16.47 -3.88 -15.34
N GLU A 5 17.58 -3.19 -15.10
CA GLU A 5 18.06 -2.90 -13.74
C GLU A 5 17.14 -1.88 -13.03
N ASP A 6 16.45 -1.03 -13.78
CA ASP A 6 15.54 -0.01 -13.28
C ASP A 6 14.07 -0.47 -13.29
N HIS A 7 13.81 -1.78 -13.44
CA HIS A 7 12.45 -2.31 -13.62
C HIS A 7 11.48 -1.92 -12.49
N ALA A 8 11.97 -1.84 -11.25
CA ALA A 8 11.17 -1.42 -10.11
C ALA A 8 10.78 0.07 -10.21
N LYS A 9 11.74 0.93 -10.58
CA LYS A 9 11.51 2.37 -10.80
C LYS A 9 10.53 2.62 -11.95
N HIS A 10 10.68 1.88 -13.06
CA HIS A 10 9.72 1.93 -14.17
C HIS A 10 8.33 1.47 -13.74
N GLY A 11 8.24 0.39 -12.96
CA GLY A 11 6.97 -0.12 -12.41
C GLY A 11 6.25 0.90 -11.53
N VAL A 12 6.97 1.57 -10.62
CA VAL A 12 6.40 2.61 -9.75
C VAL A 12 5.93 3.81 -10.58
N SER A 13 6.77 4.30 -11.49
CA SER A 13 6.43 5.43 -12.37
C SER A 13 5.18 5.15 -13.21
N ALA A 14 5.10 3.94 -13.80
CA ALA A 14 3.96 3.55 -14.62
C ALA A 14 2.66 3.51 -13.80
N VAL A 15 2.71 2.99 -12.56
CA VAL A 15 1.53 2.94 -11.68
C VAL A 15 1.10 4.33 -11.22
N LEU A 16 2.03 5.21 -10.88
CA LEU A 16 1.73 6.61 -10.53
C LEU A 16 1.06 7.33 -11.71
N GLN A 17 1.61 7.19 -12.92
CA GLN A 17 0.99 7.76 -14.13
C GLN A 17 -0.42 7.20 -14.37
N CYS A 18 -0.62 5.88 -14.22
CA CYS A 18 -1.95 5.28 -14.36
C CYS A 18 -2.94 5.82 -13.32
N ARG A 19 -2.51 5.93 -12.06
CA ARG A 19 -3.32 6.47 -10.95
C ARG A 19 -3.75 7.91 -11.26
N ASP A 20 -2.82 8.76 -11.65
CA ASP A 20 -3.08 10.20 -11.84
C ASP A 20 -3.97 10.44 -13.07
N LEU A 21 -3.74 9.70 -14.16
CA LEU A 21 -4.64 9.71 -15.32
C LEU A 21 -6.06 9.25 -14.94
N LEU A 22 -6.18 8.17 -14.16
CA LEU A 22 -7.49 7.68 -13.71
C LEU A 22 -8.21 8.70 -12.83
N ARG A 23 -7.50 9.40 -11.94
CA ARG A 23 -8.07 10.50 -11.14
C ARG A 23 -8.61 11.61 -12.04
N GLU A 24 -7.82 12.10 -13.00
CA GLU A 24 -8.25 13.13 -13.96
C GLU A 24 -9.47 12.68 -14.81
N HIS A 25 -9.47 11.42 -15.26
CA HIS A 25 -10.60 10.86 -16.02
C HIS A 25 -11.86 10.71 -15.16
N ASN A 26 -11.72 10.23 -13.93
CA ASN A 26 -12.83 10.06 -13.00
C ASN A 26 -13.47 11.40 -12.64
N GLU A 27 -12.68 12.46 -12.41
CA GLU A 27 -13.22 13.81 -12.21
C GLU A 27 -14.07 14.28 -13.40
N ARG A 28 -13.57 14.09 -14.62
CA ARG A 28 -14.31 14.44 -15.84
C ARG A 28 -15.59 13.63 -16.01
N TRP A 29 -15.58 12.35 -15.65
CA TRP A 29 -16.76 11.49 -15.72
C TRP A 29 -17.80 11.85 -14.65
N MET A 30 -17.38 12.12 -13.41
CA MET A 30 -18.26 12.60 -12.36
C MET A 30 -18.98 13.89 -12.76
N ASN A 31 -18.26 14.85 -13.35
CA ASN A 31 -18.85 16.10 -13.86
C ASN A 31 -19.86 15.90 -15.00
N ARG A 32 -19.85 14.72 -15.65
CA ARG A 32 -20.80 14.33 -16.69
C ARG A 32 -21.90 13.38 -16.17
N GLY A 33 -21.94 13.11 -14.86
CA GLY A 33 -22.86 12.13 -14.26
C GLY A 33 -22.59 10.68 -14.68
N GLN A 34 -21.35 10.38 -15.09
CA GLN A 34 -20.92 9.04 -15.51
C GLN A 34 -20.27 8.29 -14.33
N PRO A 35 -20.33 6.94 -14.33
CA PRO A 35 -19.66 6.15 -13.29
C PRO A 35 -18.14 6.32 -13.34
N VAL A 36 -17.51 6.31 -12.16
CA VAL A 36 -16.06 6.31 -12.01
C VAL A 36 -15.49 4.90 -12.13
N LEU A 37 -14.26 4.81 -12.63
CA LEU A 37 -13.47 3.59 -12.66
C LEU A 37 -12.47 3.61 -11.49
N LEU A 38 -12.83 2.93 -10.40
CA LEU A 38 -11.92 2.71 -9.28
C LEU A 38 -10.95 1.58 -9.62
N THR A 39 -9.66 1.87 -9.58
CA THR A 39 -8.60 0.88 -9.86
C THR A 39 -7.58 0.92 -8.75
N ARG A 40 -7.05 -0.25 -8.39
CA ARG A 40 -6.02 -0.41 -7.37
C ARG A 40 -4.83 -1.15 -7.94
N PHE A 41 -3.67 -0.88 -7.38
CA PHE A 41 -2.40 -1.41 -7.84
C PHE A 41 -1.61 -1.99 -6.67
N GLY A 42 -1.09 -3.21 -6.88
CA GLY A 42 -0.18 -3.86 -5.96
C GLY A 42 1.16 -4.09 -6.63
N LEU A 43 2.23 -3.61 -6.01
CA LEU A 43 3.60 -3.71 -6.51
C LEU A 43 4.42 -4.64 -5.62
N SER A 44 5.09 -5.61 -6.24
CA SER A 44 6.06 -6.45 -5.55
C SER A 44 7.21 -6.81 -6.49
N THR A 45 8.42 -6.89 -5.95
CA THR A 45 9.62 -7.33 -6.67
C THR A 45 10.33 -8.43 -5.90
N GLY A 46 10.91 -9.37 -6.65
CA GLY A 46 11.52 -10.59 -6.14
C GLY A 46 11.60 -11.66 -7.24
N GLU A 47 12.08 -12.84 -6.87
CA GLU A 47 12.21 -13.95 -7.82
C GLU A 47 10.85 -14.41 -8.35
N ALA A 48 10.81 -14.74 -9.64
CA ALA A 48 9.66 -15.31 -10.31
C ALA A 48 10.12 -16.13 -11.52
N VAL A 49 9.34 -17.15 -11.87
CA VAL A 49 9.54 -17.97 -13.07
C VAL A 49 8.63 -17.42 -14.17
N VAL A 50 9.22 -17.07 -15.31
CA VAL A 50 8.49 -16.60 -16.49
C VAL A 50 8.66 -17.59 -17.63
N GLY A 51 7.56 -17.99 -18.27
CA GLY A 51 7.64 -18.90 -19.42
C GLY A 51 6.29 -19.31 -19.98
N ASN A 52 6.33 -20.19 -20.99
CA ASN A 52 5.14 -20.82 -21.53
C ASN A 52 4.67 -21.92 -20.57
N VAL A 53 3.47 -21.77 -20.03
CA VAL A 53 2.83 -22.74 -19.12
C VAL A 53 1.54 -23.24 -19.75
N GLY A 54 1.38 -24.55 -19.83
CA GLY A 54 0.18 -25.20 -20.36
C GLY A 54 0.46 -26.51 -21.09
N SER A 55 -0.58 -27.10 -21.68
CA SER A 55 -0.43 -28.25 -22.58
C SER A 55 0.11 -27.80 -23.95
N PRO A 56 0.67 -28.71 -24.78
CA PRO A 56 1.16 -28.37 -26.11
C PRO A 56 0.14 -27.60 -26.97
N ASP A 57 -1.14 -27.96 -26.85
CA ASP A 57 -2.23 -27.33 -27.61
C ASP A 57 -2.74 -26.00 -27.00
N ARG A 58 -2.29 -25.62 -25.80
CA ARG A 58 -2.72 -24.41 -25.10
C ARG A 58 -1.64 -23.89 -24.15
N LEU A 59 -0.61 -23.27 -24.73
CA LEU A 59 0.45 -22.59 -24.00
C LEU A 59 0.08 -21.12 -23.74
N ASN A 60 0.18 -20.67 -22.49
CA ASN A 60 0.10 -19.26 -22.13
C ASN A 60 1.47 -18.79 -21.62
N TYR A 61 1.97 -17.67 -22.14
CA TYR A 61 3.14 -17.02 -21.58
C TYR A 61 2.73 -16.32 -20.28
N THR A 62 3.23 -16.80 -19.14
CA THR A 62 2.81 -16.32 -17.81
C THR A 62 4.00 -16.22 -16.85
N VAL A 63 3.78 -15.49 -15.76
CA VAL A 63 4.69 -15.42 -14.62
C VAL A 63 4.09 -16.18 -13.44
N LEU A 64 4.94 -16.92 -12.72
CA LEU A 64 4.58 -17.67 -11.52
C LEU A 64 5.60 -17.37 -10.43
N GLY A 65 5.13 -17.17 -9.21
CA GLY A 65 6.00 -16.93 -8.06
C GLY A 65 5.27 -16.30 -6.89
N ASP A 66 5.87 -16.42 -5.71
CA ASP A 66 5.35 -15.79 -4.50
C ASP A 66 5.27 -14.26 -4.63
N THR A 67 6.20 -13.64 -5.36
CA THR A 67 6.19 -12.21 -5.71
C THR A 67 4.91 -11.80 -6.44
N VAL A 68 4.47 -12.59 -7.43
CA VAL A 68 3.25 -12.35 -8.20
C VAL A 68 2.01 -12.41 -7.31
N ASN A 69 1.95 -13.43 -6.46
CA ASN A 69 0.86 -13.58 -5.49
C ASN A 69 0.85 -12.44 -4.45
N THR A 70 2.03 -11.96 -4.04
CA THR A 70 2.17 -10.85 -3.11
C THR A 70 1.63 -9.56 -3.73
N ALA A 71 2.00 -9.25 -4.98
CA ALA A 71 1.47 -8.10 -5.72
C ALA A 71 -0.06 -8.15 -5.82
N ALA A 72 -0.64 -9.29 -6.21
CA ALA A 72 -2.11 -9.45 -6.28
C ALA A 72 -2.80 -9.25 -4.92
N ARG A 73 -2.18 -9.71 -3.82
CA ARG A 73 -2.72 -9.50 -2.48
C ARG A 73 -2.65 -8.04 -2.05
N LEU A 74 -1.59 -7.31 -2.41
CA LEU A 74 -1.49 -5.88 -2.14
C LEU A 74 -2.55 -5.08 -2.89
N GLU A 75 -2.82 -5.43 -4.15
CA GLU A 75 -3.94 -4.85 -4.92
C GLU A 75 -5.24 -4.96 -4.13
N SER A 76 -5.57 -6.14 -3.62
CA SER A 76 -6.81 -6.33 -2.84
C SER A 76 -6.76 -5.64 -1.47
N LEU A 77 -5.57 -5.55 -0.86
CA LEU A 77 -5.35 -4.93 0.45
C LEU A 77 -5.53 -3.40 0.42
N ASN A 78 -5.37 -2.77 -0.74
CA ASN A 78 -5.70 -1.36 -0.93
C ASN A 78 -7.14 -1.04 -0.48
N ASN A 79 -8.10 -1.95 -0.72
CA ASN A 79 -9.48 -1.75 -0.26
C ASN A 79 -9.59 -1.75 1.28
N TYR A 80 -8.72 -2.49 1.96
CA TYR A 80 -8.68 -2.52 3.42
C TYR A 80 -8.14 -1.20 3.99
N TYR A 81 -7.12 -0.62 3.38
CA TYR A 81 -6.53 0.65 3.84
C TYR A 81 -7.14 1.89 3.20
N GLY A 82 -7.99 1.76 2.18
CA GLY A 82 -8.51 2.91 1.44
C GLY A 82 -7.48 3.61 0.55
N THR A 83 -6.40 2.90 0.19
CA THR A 83 -5.35 3.40 -0.72
C THR A 83 -5.65 2.99 -2.17
N GLU A 84 -4.91 3.56 -3.12
CA GLU A 84 -4.96 3.15 -4.54
C GLU A 84 -3.75 2.33 -4.96
N VAL A 85 -2.59 2.57 -4.34
CA VAL A 85 -1.34 1.88 -4.66
C VAL A 85 -0.69 1.39 -3.36
N LEU A 86 -0.32 0.11 -3.33
CA LEU A 86 0.51 -0.45 -2.28
C LEU A 86 1.71 -1.18 -2.87
N ALA A 87 2.86 -1.03 -2.24
CA ALA A 87 4.11 -1.64 -2.62
C ALA A 87 4.75 -2.39 -1.44
N THR A 88 5.48 -3.46 -1.73
CA THR A 88 6.35 -4.09 -0.72
C THR A 88 7.59 -3.25 -0.46
N GLU A 89 8.20 -3.40 0.72
CA GLU A 89 9.52 -2.83 1.04
C GLU A 89 10.58 -3.13 -0.03
N SER A 90 10.56 -4.34 -0.61
CA SER A 90 11.49 -4.71 -1.69
C SER A 90 11.37 -3.81 -2.92
N VAL A 91 10.17 -3.30 -3.23
CA VAL A 91 9.97 -2.35 -4.33
C VAL A 91 10.55 -0.99 -3.97
N VAL A 92 10.34 -0.53 -2.74
CA VAL A 92 10.91 0.73 -2.25
C VAL A 92 12.44 0.69 -2.35
N THR A 93 13.06 -0.39 -1.88
CA THR A 93 14.52 -0.58 -1.97
C THR A 93 15.00 -0.64 -3.41
N ALA A 94 14.34 -1.42 -4.28
CA ALA A 94 14.77 -1.61 -5.66
C ALA A 94 14.50 -0.39 -6.57
N ALA A 95 13.46 0.40 -6.28
CA ALA A 95 13.17 1.62 -7.03
C ALA A 95 14.18 2.74 -6.73
N GLY A 96 14.82 2.69 -5.55
CA GLY A 96 15.82 3.66 -5.14
C GLY A 96 15.24 5.06 -4.93
N PRO A 97 16.09 6.11 -4.97
CA PRO A 97 15.65 7.49 -4.78
C PRO A 97 14.80 8.01 -5.95
N GLY A 98 13.96 9.01 -5.68
CA GLY A 98 13.13 9.70 -6.68
C GLY A 98 11.63 9.55 -6.48
N PHE A 99 11.21 8.84 -5.43
CA PHE A 99 9.81 8.74 -5.02
C PHE A 99 9.71 8.97 -3.51
N GLU A 100 8.61 9.56 -3.10
CA GLU A 100 8.25 9.70 -1.69
C GLU A 100 7.26 8.63 -1.33
N TRP A 101 7.45 8.05 -0.15
CA TRP A 101 6.69 6.90 0.33
C TRP A 101 6.10 7.22 1.69
N ARG A 102 4.88 6.73 1.92
CA ARG A 102 4.29 6.63 3.26
C ARG A 102 4.28 5.16 3.67
N ARG A 103 4.95 4.81 4.76
CA ARG A 103 4.87 3.48 5.37
C ARG A 103 3.46 3.30 5.94
N ILE A 104 2.73 2.29 5.46
CA ILE A 104 1.32 2.10 5.80
C ILE A 104 1.12 1.18 7.00
N ASP A 105 1.72 -0.01 6.97
CA ASP A 105 1.55 -1.02 8.02
C ASP A 105 2.59 -2.13 7.86
N ARG A 106 2.67 -3.02 8.85
CA ARG A 106 3.35 -4.31 8.80
C ARG A 106 2.31 -5.43 8.76
N VAL A 107 2.22 -6.12 7.63
CA VAL A 107 1.14 -7.07 7.37
C VAL A 107 1.65 -8.49 7.18
N ARG A 108 0.87 -9.47 7.63
CA ARG A 108 1.06 -10.88 7.27
C ARG A 108 -0.05 -11.29 6.31
N VAL A 109 0.31 -11.44 5.04
CA VAL A 109 -0.61 -11.89 4.00
C VAL A 109 -0.78 -13.41 4.04
N LYS A 110 -1.95 -13.91 3.62
CA LYS A 110 -2.27 -15.35 3.57
C LYS A 110 -1.15 -16.15 2.90
N GLY A 111 -0.69 -17.20 3.57
CA GLY A 111 0.35 -18.10 3.07
C GLY A 111 1.80 -17.67 3.38
N LYS A 112 2.02 -16.50 4.01
CA LYS A 112 3.34 -16.09 4.50
C LYS A 112 3.43 -16.19 6.02
N THR A 113 4.58 -16.68 6.48
CA THR A 113 4.95 -16.70 7.91
C THR A 113 5.52 -15.36 8.35
N GLU A 114 6.34 -14.75 7.49
CA GLU A 114 6.96 -13.45 7.73
C GLU A 114 6.01 -12.30 7.44
N ALA A 115 6.12 -11.25 8.26
CA ALA A 115 5.37 -10.03 8.07
C ALA A 115 6.15 -9.09 7.14
N THR A 116 5.46 -8.47 6.20
CA THR A 116 6.02 -7.55 5.20
C THR A 116 5.56 -6.14 5.52
N VAL A 117 6.49 -5.18 5.49
CA VAL A 117 6.14 -3.76 5.57
C VAL A 117 5.64 -3.32 4.20
N ILE A 118 4.52 -2.59 4.21
CA ILE A 118 3.88 -2.08 3.00
C ILE A 118 3.91 -0.56 2.98
N PHE A 119 4.03 -0.02 1.77
CA PHE A 119 4.19 1.41 1.53
C PHE A 119 3.20 1.85 0.47
N GLU A 120 2.76 3.10 0.58
CA GLU A 120 2.05 3.82 -0.47
C GLU A 120 3.03 4.82 -1.11
N PRO A 121 3.19 4.81 -2.44
CA PRO A 121 3.90 5.87 -3.13
C PRO A 121 3.03 7.13 -3.19
N LEU A 122 3.55 8.24 -2.64
CA LEU A 122 2.88 9.54 -2.67
C LEU A 122 3.02 10.17 -4.07
N GLY A 123 4.22 10.15 -4.62
CA GLY A 123 4.54 10.65 -5.95
C GLY A 123 6.04 10.73 -6.20
N HIS A 124 6.43 11.42 -7.27
CA HIS A 124 7.84 11.75 -7.51
C HIS A 124 8.35 12.79 -6.50
N SER A 125 9.59 12.67 -6.05
CA SER A 125 10.13 13.50 -4.95
C SER A 125 10.10 15.01 -5.19
N ASP A 126 10.11 15.45 -6.43
CA ASP A 126 10.02 16.85 -6.84
C ASP A 126 8.57 17.36 -6.99
N GLU A 127 7.58 16.47 -6.90
CA GLU A 127 6.16 16.77 -7.13
C GLU A 127 5.32 16.71 -5.85
N VAL A 128 5.76 15.97 -4.83
CA VAL A 128 5.00 15.81 -3.58
C VAL A 128 5.07 17.06 -2.71
N ALA A 129 3.91 17.58 -2.32
CA ALA A 129 3.82 18.79 -1.50
C ALA A 129 4.42 18.58 -0.11
N SER A 130 5.08 19.60 0.44
CA SER A 130 5.68 19.53 1.78
C SER A 130 4.68 19.21 2.89
N GLU A 131 3.43 19.65 2.74
CA GLU A 131 2.34 19.33 3.68
C GLU A 131 1.98 17.84 3.64
N GLU A 132 1.98 17.22 2.46
CA GLU A 132 1.71 15.79 2.31
C GLU A 132 2.84 14.95 2.93
N LEU A 133 4.10 15.36 2.75
CA LEU A 133 5.25 14.73 3.41
C LEU A 133 5.19 14.87 4.93
N GLU A 134 4.77 16.04 5.44
CA GLU A 134 4.59 16.23 6.88
C GLU A 134 3.48 15.33 7.42
N ASN A 135 2.35 15.24 6.72
CA ASN A 135 1.25 14.37 7.11
C ASN A 135 1.64 12.89 7.09
N ALA A 136 2.42 12.45 6.09
CA ALA A 136 2.98 11.11 6.05
C ALA A 136 3.89 10.83 7.25
N ARG A 137 4.81 11.74 7.60
CA ARG A 137 5.69 11.59 8.77
C ARG A 137 4.91 11.51 10.08
N ARG A 138 3.91 12.37 10.27
CA ARG A 138 3.04 12.35 11.46
C ARG A 138 2.21 11.07 11.55
N TYR A 139 1.74 10.54 10.42
CA TYR A 139 1.08 9.24 10.36
C TYR A 139 2.04 8.12 10.78
N GLU A 140 3.27 8.13 10.26
CA GLU A 140 4.27 7.11 10.57
C GLU A 140 4.70 7.13 12.05
N GLU A 141 4.76 8.30 12.65
CA GLU A 141 5.01 8.42 14.10
C GLU A 141 3.85 7.86 14.92
N ALA A 142 2.61 8.10 14.51
CA ALA A 142 1.44 7.46 15.13
C ALA A 142 1.44 5.94 14.94
N LEU A 143 1.93 5.44 13.80
CA LEU A 143 2.11 4.01 13.55
C LEU A 143 3.18 3.39 14.47
N ASP A 144 4.27 4.11 14.75
CA ASP A 144 5.28 3.67 15.72
C ASP A 144 4.76 3.68 17.16
N GLN A 145 3.96 4.68 17.54
CA GLN A 145 3.27 4.74 18.83
C GLN A 145 2.31 3.55 18.98
N TYR A 146 1.51 3.27 17.95
CA TYR A 146 0.67 2.08 17.89
C TYR A 146 1.47 0.81 18.13
N ALA A 147 2.59 0.61 17.42
CA ALA A 147 3.44 -0.57 17.60
C ALA A 147 4.01 -0.71 19.03
N LYS A 148 4.21 0.39 19.75
CA LYS A 148 4.65 0.43 21.16
C LYS A 148 3.51 0.30 22.17
N ARG A 149 2.26 0.18 21.73
CA ARG A 149 1.03 0.20 22.57
C ARG A 149 0.73 1.54 23.23
N GLU A 150 1.31 2.61 22.70
CA GLU A 150 1.06 4.00 23.10
C GLU A 150 -0.21 4.51 22.37
N PHE A 151 -1.34 3.83 22.60
CA PHE A 151 -2.57 4.04 21.81
C PHE A 151 -3.18 5.43 22.03
N SER A 152 -3.06 5.98 23.24
CA SER A 152 -3.61 7.31 23.56
C SER A 152 -2.88 8.41 22.81
N GLU A 153 -1.56 8.32 22.73
CA GLU A 153 -0.66 9.21 21.99
C GLU A 153 -0.94 9.12 20.49
N ALA A 154 -1.04 7.88 19.96
CA ALA A 154 -1.39 7.64 18.57
C ALA A 154 -2.76 8.26 18.22
N LEU A 155 -3.79 8.08 19.06
CA LEU A 155 -5.11 8.66 18.86
C LEU A 155 -5.10 10.19 18.78
N GLN A 156 -4.26 10.86 19.57
CA GLN A 156 -4.15 12.32 19.53
C GLN A 156 -3.58 12.79 18.18
N SER A 157 -2.50 12.15 17.72
CA SER A 157 -1.86 12.44 16.43
C SER A 157 -2.81 12.19 15.26
N LEU A 158 -3.48 11.03 15.25
CA LEU A 158 -4.39 10.60 14.20
C LEU A 158 -5.65 11.47 14.13
N LYS A 159 -6.21 11.87 15.28
CA LYS A 159 -7.37 12.78 15.31
C LYS A 159 -7.05 14.12 14.65
N SER A 160 -5.84 14.65 14.85
CA SER A 160 -5.41 15.88 14.18
C SER A 160 -5.29 15.69 12.67
N LEU A 161 -4.74 14.56 12.19
CA LEU A 161 -4.67 14.25 10.76
C LEU A 161 -6.06 14.12 10.14
N LEU A 162 -6.98 13.40 10.78
CA LEU A 162 -8.37 13.26 10.30
C LEU A 162 -9.15 14.57 10.27
N SER A 163 -8.79 15.55 11.10
CA SER A 163 -9.43 16.87 11.04
C SER A 163 -9.02 17.66 9.78
N GLN A 164 -7.86 17.35 9.19
CA GLN A 164 -7.36 17.98 7.97
C GLN A 164 -7.81 17.21 6.73
N ASN A 165 -7.75 15.87 6.77
CA ASN A 165 -8.23 14.98 5.72
C ASN A 165 -9.09 13.84 6.30
N PRO A 166 -10.41 14.03 6.42
CA PRO A 166 -11.32 13.03 6.98
C PRO A 166 -11.42 11.74 6.16
N GLU A 167 -11.05 11.79 4.88
CA GLU A 167 -11.16 10.66 3.94
C GLU A 167 -9.85 9.87 3.82
N ASP A 168 -8.80 10.21 4.58
CA ASP A 168 -7.55 9.43 4.57
C ASP A 168 -7.77 8.04 5.19
N GLY A 169 -7.83 7.05 4.31
CA GLY A 169 -8.12 5.66 4.65
C GLY A 169 -7.14 5.07 5.68
N PRO A 170 -5.81 5.18 5.49
CA PRO A 170 -4.83 4.64 6.44
C PRO A 170 -4.97 5.26 7.83
N THR A 171 -5.08 6.60 7.93
CA THR A 171 -5.26 7.28 9.21
C THR A 171 -6.54 6.85 9.90
N LYS A 172 -7.67 6.76 9.17
CA LYS A 172 -8.95 6.32 9.73
C LYS A 172 -8.85 4.89 10.29
N ARG A 173 -8.22 3.99 9.54
CA ARG A 173 -8.03 2.60 9.97
C ARG A 173 -7.17 2.48 11.21
N LEU A 174 -6.05 3.19 11.25
CA LEU A 174 -5.17 3.16 12.41
C LEU A 174 -5.85 3.79 13.63
N TYR A 175 -6.63 4.85 13.43
CA TYR A 175 -7.43 5.47 14.49
C TYR A 175 -8.43 4.49 15.10
N ASP A 176 -9.21 3.78 14.26
CA ASP A 176 -10.19 2.79 14.71
C ASP A 176 -9.51 1.66 15.51
N LEU A 177 -8.35 1.18 15.06
CA LEU A 177 -7.57 0.16 15.76
C LEU A 177 -7.05 0.65 17.12
N CYS A 178 -6.45 1.85 17.17
CA CYS A 178 -5.99 2.44 18.43
C CYS A 178 -7.15 2.67 19.40
N HIS A 179 -8.32 3.10 18.91
CA HIS A 179 -9.51 3.30 19.73
C HIS A 179 -9.95 1.96 20.33
N GLN A 180 -10.10 0.93 19.50
CA GLN A 180 -10.46 -0.41 19.95
C GLN A 180 -9.47 -0.95 21.00
N TYR A 181 -8.17 -0.79 20.78
CA TYR A 181 -7.15 -1.28 21.72
C TYR A 181 -6.98 -0.42 22.98
N SER A 182 -7.43 0.84 22.95
CA SER A 182 -7.52 1.65 24.17
C SER A 182 -8.64 1.16 25.10
N GLU A 183 -9.74 0.65 24.54
CA GLU A 183 -10.86 0.08 25.31
C GLU A 183 -10.61 -1.38 25.69
N THR A 184 -10.04 -2.16 24.78
CA THR A 184 -9.74 -3.59 24.95
C THR A 184 -8.30 -3.87 24.55
N PRO A 185 -7.33 -3.68 25.46
CA PRO A 185 -5.92 -3.87 25.17
C PRO A 185 -5.62 -5.27 24.63
N PRO A 186 -4.73 -5.38 23.62
CA PRO A 186 -4.39 -6.67 23.05
C PRO A 186 -3.53 -7.47 24.04
N GLY A 187 -3.67 -8.80 24.01
CA GLY A 187 -2.92 -9.68 24.91
C GLY A 187 -1.41 -9.68 24.67
N ASP A 188 -0.66 -10.33 25.55
CA ASP A 188 0.81 -10.31 25.57
C ASP A 188 1.48 -10.77 24.28
N LYS A 189 0.81 -11.65 23.51
CA LYS A 189 1.32 -12.20 22.24
C LYS A 189 1.10 -11.29 21.03
N TRP A 190 0.56 -10.08 21.23
CA TRP A 190 0.31 -9.14 20.15
C TRP A 190 1.62 -8.56 19.61
N ASP A 191 1.81 -8.73 18.30
CA ASP A 191 3.02 -8.39 17.55
C ASP A 191 2.87 -7.12 16.69
N GLY A 192 1.75 -6.40 16.82
CA GLY A 192 1.43 -5.22 16.01
C GLY A 192 1.14 -5.52 14.54
N VAL A 193 1.19 -6.79 14.13
CA VAL A 193 1.05 -7.20 12.72
C VAL A 193 -0.40 -7.41 12.34
N THR A 194 -0.86 -6.67 11.33
CA THR A 194 -2.18 -6.87 10.74
C THR A 194 -2.20 -8.20 9.97
N ARG A 195 -3.12 -9.09 10.37
CA ARG A 195 -3.31 -10.40 9.73
C ARG A 195 -4.45 -10.31 8.73
N TYR A 196 -4.12 -10.19 7.44
CA TYR A 196 -5.12 -10.16 6.38
C TYR A 196 -5.33 -11.56 5.79
N LEU A 197 -6.33 -12.25 6.32
CA LEU A 197 -6.75 -13.58 5.90
C LEU A 197 -8.00 -13.44 5.02
N THR A 198 -7.86 -13.04 3.77
CA THR A 198 -8.98 -13.13 2.82
C THR A 198 -9.39 -14.60 2.64
N LYS A 199 -10.70 -14.84 2.67
CA LYS A 199 -11.32 -16.17 2.48
C LYS A 199 -10.89 -16.77 1.15
#